data_AF-A0A954T0M6-F1
#
_entry.id   AF-A0A954T0M6-F1
#
_cell.length_a   1.000
_cell.length_b   1.000
_cell.length_c   1.000
_cell.angle_alpha   90.00
_cell.angle_beta   90.00
_cell.angle_gamma   90.00
#
_symmetry.space_group_name_H-M   'P 1'
#
loop_
_entity.id
_entity.type
_entity.pdbx_description
1 polymer ?
#
loop_
_entity_poly.entity_id
_entity_poly.type
_entity_poly.pdbx_seq_one_letter_code
_entity_poly.pdbx_strand_id
1 'polypeptide(L)'
;MTPIQAIESLADVLRILPSPFTEDDVYAGLEACGVPTAMADRAYKFALLAAGRQFLGPLGITFADDYVCFDAAGSVIESGNVTEESFFLAAWERVTPSEIGAEPFREFALMSADVNAVNNALNAGSRPQDLKTAPAFLFLEPPTDAGWARAQDVVSRYLAQMQAKHAPRET
;
A
#
# COMPACT_ATOMS: atom_id res chain seq x y z
N MET A 1 -9.88 10.24 17.23
CA MET A 1 -8.89 10.57 16.19
C MET A 1 -9.53 10.27 14.84
N THR A 2 -9.35 11.13 13.84
CA THR A 2 -9.85 10.94 12.46
C THR A 2 -8.76 10.35 11.55
N PRO A 3 -9.10 9.79 10.38
CA PRO A 3 -8.10 9.34 9.41
C PRO A 3 -7.07 10.42 9.05
N ILE A 4 -7.54 11.66 8.82
CA ILE A 4 -6.67 12.81 8.55
C ILE A 4 -5.67 13.03 9.69
N GLN A 5 -6.12 13.03 10.95
CA GLN A 5 -5.24 13.24 12.11
C GLN A 5 -4.19 12.13 12.25
N ALA A 6 -4.56 10.89 11.96
CA ALA A 6 -3.63 9.76 12.00
C ALA A 6 -2.57 9.87 10.88
N ILE A 7 -2.96 10.25 9.67
CA ILE A 7 -2.04 10.52 8.55
C ILE A 7 -1.13 11.71 8.85
N GLU A 8 -1.64 12.78 9.46
CA GLU A 8 -0.81 13.91 9.88
C GLU A 8 0.23 13.49 10.92
N SER A 9 -0.18 12.68 11.90
CA SER A 9 0.74 12.11 12.89
C SER A 9 1.81 11.24 12.22
N LEU A 10 1.43 10.42 11.23
CA LEU A 10 2.38 9.62 10.44
C LEU A 10 3.38 10.52 9.70
N ALA A 11 2.91 11.56 9.03
CA ALA A 11 3.78 12.49 8.32
C ALA A 11 4.74 13.21 9.26
N ASP A 12 4.28 13.61 10.45
CA ASP A 12 5.14 14.21 11.48
C ASP A 12 6.19 13.23 12.02
N VAL A 13 5.81 11.97 12.24
CA VAL A 13 6.74 10.89 12.61
C VAL A 13 7.82 10.72 11.53
N LEU A 14 7.43 10.60 10.25
CA LEU A 14 8.40 10.45 9.16
C LEU A 14 9.36 11.64 9.06
N ARG A 15 8.93 12.86 9.36
CA ARG A 15 9.81 14.05 9.32
C ARG A 15 10.89 14.05 10.40
N ILE A 16 10.68 13.35 11.51
CA ILE A 16 11.60 13.35 12.65
C ILE A 16 12.38 12.04 12.79
N LEU A 17 11.94 10.96 12.14
CA LEU A 17 12.66 9.69 12.15
C LEU A 17 14.01 9.84 11.42
N PRO A 18 15.13 9.41 12.03
CA PRO A 18 16.40 9.35 11.34
C PRO A 18 16.37 8.25 10.27
N SER A 19 16.93 8.53 9.10
CA SER A 19 17.17 7.52 8.06
C SER A 19 18.47 6.74 8.36
N PRO A 20 18.50 5.40 8.18
CA PRO A 20 17.36 4.55 7.80
C PRO A 20 16.43 4.23 8.97
N PHE A 21 15.17 3.93 8.68
CA PHE A 21 14.18 3.49 9.67
C PHE A 21 13.46 2.20 9.22
N THR A 22 12.78 1.56 10.16
CA THR A 22 12.00 0.33 9.95
C THR A 22 10.50 0.57 10.09
N GLU A 23 9.68 -0.42 9.71
CA GLU A 23 8.23 -0.40 9.99
C GLU A 23 7.95 -0.24 11.50
N ASP A 24 8.72 -0.93 12.35
CA ASP A 24 8.59 -0.85 13.81
C ASP A 24 8.87 0.56 14.35
N ASP A 25 9.84 1.28 13.78
CA ASP A 25 10.16 2.66 14.17
C ASP A 25 8.99 3.61 13.89
N VAL A 26 8.28 3.41 12.77
CA VAL A 26 7.10 4.21 12.41
C VAL A 26 5.94 3.92 13.37
N TYR A 27 5.68 2.65 13.69
CA TYR A 27 4.63 2.29 14.67
C TYR A 27 4.94 2.83 16.06
N ALA A 28 6.19 2.74 16.53
CA ALA A 28 6.61 3.31 17.80
C ALA A 28 6.39 4.84 17.84
N GLY A 29 6.68 5.54 16.74
CA GLY A 29 6.39 6.96 16.61
C GLY A 29 4.89 7.28 16.66
N LEU A 30 4.07 6.51 15.95
CA LEU A 30 2.60 6.66 15.95
C LEU A 30 2.01 6.41 17.34
N GLU A 31 2.49 5.39 18.05
CA GLU A 31 2.10 5.11 19.43
C GLU A 31 2.48 6.27 20.37
N ALA A 32 3.68 6.83 20.22
CA ALA A 32 4.12 7.99 20.98
C ALA A 32 3.27 9.25 20.71
N CYS A 33 2.69 9.37 19.51
CA CYS A 33 1.69 10.39 19.16
C CYS A 33 0.27 10.09 19.69
N GLY A 34 0.06 8.96 20.36
CA GLY A 34 -1.23 8.53 20.88
C GLY A 34 -2.21 8.05 19.80
N VAL A 35 -1.69 7.60 18.65
CA VAL A 35 -2.50 7.00 17.59
C VAL A 35 -2.95 5.61 18.04
N PRO A 36 -4.26 5.31 18.09
CA PRO A 36 -4.74 3.97 18.43
C PRO A 36 -4.21 2.93 17.45
N THR A 37 -3.80 1.74 17.93
CA THR A 37 -3.18 0.69 17.11
C THR A 37 -3.93 0.40 15.82
N ALA A 38 -5.25 0.15 15.89
CA ALA A 38 -6.06 -0.13 14.70
C ALA A 38 -6.09 1.03 13.68
N MET A 39 -5.91 2.27 14.14
CA MET A 39 -5.75 3.42 13.23
C MET A 39 -4.33 3.55 12.70
N ALA A 40 -3.31 3.18 13.50
CA ALA A 40 -1.91 3.18 13.09
C ALA A 40 -1.69 2.17 11.95
N ASP A 41 -2.25 0.96 12.05
CA ASP A 41 -2.17 -0.06 10.99
C ASP A 41 -2.74 0.46 9.67
N ARG A 42 -3.95 1.05 9.71
CA ARG A 42 -4.58 1.60 8.51
C ARG A 42 -3.84 2.81 7.96
N ALA A 43 -3.45 3.75 8.82
CA ALA A 43 -2.67 4.91 8.43
C ALA A 43 -1.36 4.49 7.75
N TYR A 44 -0.62 3.56 8.35
CA TYR A 44 0.63 3.04 7.79
C TYR A 44 0.41 2.38 6.43
N LYS A 45 -0.48 1.38 6.33
CA LYS A 45 -0.66 0.58 5.11
C LYS A 45 -1.20 1.42 3.94
N PHE A 46 -2.20 2.28 4.18
CA PHE A 46 -2.76 3.11 3.11
C PHE A 46 -1.88 4.31 2.76
N ALA A 47 -1.13 4.88 3.72
CA ALA A 47 -0.14 5.90 3.39
C ALA A 47 1.01 5.32 2.57
N LEU A 48 1.48 4.11 2.91
CA LEU A 48 2.53 3.43 2.16
C LEU A 48 2.08 3.11 0.72
N LEU A 49 0.82 2.69 0.56
CA LEU A 49 0.20 2.49 -0.76
C LEU A 49 0.14 3.81 -1.55
N ALA A 50 -0.39 4.88 -0.95
CA ALA A 50 -0.50 6.20 -1.59
C ALA A 50 0.89 6.74 -1.99
N ALA A 51 1.86 6.72 -1.07
CA ALA A 51 3.22 7.19 -1.30
C ALA A 51 3.92 6.40 -2.42
N GLY A 52 3.78 5.07 -2.43
CA GLY A 52 4.32 4.22 -3.49
C GLY A 52 3.72 4.54 -4.86
N ARG A 53 2.39 4.72 -4.94
CA ARG A 53 1.70 5.07 -6.19
C ARG A 53 2.08 6.47 -6.69
N GLN A 54 2.20 7.45 -5.80
CA GLN A 54 2.67 8.79 -6.16
C GLN A 54 4.12 8.78 -6.65
N PHE A 55 5.00 8.02 -5.99
CA PHE A 55 6.40 7.85 -6.38
C PHE A 55 6.53 7.25 -7.79
N LEU A 56 5.69 6.26 -8.10
CA LEU A 56 5.66 5.58 -9.40
C LEU A 56 4.86 6.31 -10.48
N GLY A 57 3.99 7.26 -10.10
CA GLY A 57 3.09 7.97 -11.00
C GLY A 57 3.75 8.55 -12.26
N PRO A 58 4.94 9.19 -12.18
CA PRO A 58 5.64 9.71 -13.35
C PRO A 58 6.02 8.67 -14.41
N LEU A 59 5.96 7.36 -14.09
CA LEU A 59 6.30 6.28 -15.02
C LEU A 59 5.11 5.86 -15.92
N GLY A 60 3.90 6.38 -15.69
CA GLY A 60 2.73 6.07 -16.53
C GLY A 60 2.15 4.66 -16.33
N ILE A 61 2.36 4.07 -15.15
CA ILE A 61 1.81 2.77 -14.76
C ILE A 61 0.31 2.90 -14.48
N THR A 62 -0.48 1.89 -14.87
CA THR A 62 -1.91 1.84 -14.52
C THR A 62 -2.12 1.08 -13.22
N PHE A 63 -2.61 1.74 -12.18
CA PHE A 63 -2.92 1.11 -10.90
C PHE A 63 -4.36 0.59 -10.87
N ALA A 64 -4.58 -0.56 -10.24
CA ALA A 64 -5.93 -1.01 -9.91
C ALA A 64 -6.48 -0.19 -8.74
N ASP A 65 -7.77 0.16 -8.81
CA ASP A 65 -8.43 0.92 -7.75
C ASP A 65 -8.98 0.03 -6.64
N ASP A 66 -9.04 -1.28 -6.84
CA ASP A 66 -9.56 -2.18 -5.82
C ASP A 66 -8.51 -2.46 -4.72
N TYR A 67 -8.98 -2.70 -3.50
CA TYR A 67 -8.20 -3.28 -2.41
C TYR A 67 -8.94 -4.40 -1.69
N VAL A 68 -8.18 -5.24 -1.01
CA VAL A 68 -8.65 -6.32 -0.14
C VAL A 68 -7.78 -6.33 1.11
N CYS A 69 -8.43 -6.25 2.27
CA CYS A 69 -7.79 -6.33 3.57
C CYS A 69 -8.03 -7.69 4.22
N PHE A 70 -6.99 -8.22 4.85
CA PHE A 70 -6.99 -9.47 5.59
C PHE A 70 -6.73 -9.25 7.08
N ASP A 71 -7.33 -10.10 7.91
CA ASP A 71 -6.94 -10.29 9.32
C ASP A 71 -5.69 -11.19 9.45
N ALA A 72 -5.19 -11.40 10.68
CA ALA A 72 -4.05 -12.29 10.92
C ALA A 72 -4.27 -13.76 10.47
N ALA A 73 -5.53 -14.17 10.37
CA ALA A 73 -5.93 -15.48 9.88
C ALA A 73 -6.08 -15.51 8.36
N GLY A 74 -5.77 -14.45 7.61
CA GLY A 74 -5.91 -14.42 6.15
C GLY A 74 -7.36 -14.45 5.67
N SER A 75 -8.33 -14.17 6.54
CA SER A 75 -9.72 -13.98 6.16
C SER A 75 -9.89 -12.58 5.57
N VAL A 76 -10.65 -12.45 4.49
CA VAL A 76 -11.02 -11.14 3.96
C VAL A 76 -11.97 -10.47 4.96
N ILE A 77 -11.55 -9.35 5.53
CA ILE A 77 -12.35 -8.56 6.47
C ILE A 77 -12.93 -7.31 5.83
N GLU A 78 -12.35 -6.86 4.73
CA GLU A 78 -12.79 -5.66 4.01
C GLU A 78 -12.30 -5.69 2.57
N SER A 79 -13.09 -5.12 1.65
CA SER A 79 -12.68 -4.88 0.27
C SER A 79 -13.44 -3.67 -0.26
N GLY A 80 -12.83 -2.90 -1.15
CA GLY A 80 -13.47 -1.73 -1.73
C GLY A 80 -12.59 -1.04 -2.76
N ASN A 81 -12.90 0.22 -3.04
CA ASN A 81 -12.12 1.06 -3.94
C ASN A 81 -11.21 1.99 -3.10
N VAL A 82 -9.91 2.03 -3.40
CA VAL A 82 -8.91 2.86 -2.70
C VAL A 82 -9.21 4.34 -2.84
N THR A 83 -9.84 4.76 -3.94
CA THR A 83 -10.24 6.17 -4.16
C THR A 83 -11.45 6.59 -3.31
N GLU A 84 -12.08 5.64 -2.61
CA GLU A 84 -13.15 5.88 -1.64
C GLU A 84 -12.69 5.59 -0.19
N GLU A 85 -11.46 5.06 -0.01
CA GLU A 85 -10.92 4.70 1.31
C GLU A 85 -10.34 5.93 2.01
N SER A 86 -10.79 6.20 3.24
CA SER A 86 -10.56 7.48 3.90
C SER A 86 -9.10 7.72 4.33
N PHE A 87 -8.35 6.67 4.68
CA PHE A 87 -6.92 6.81 4.99
C PHE A 87 -6.09 7.00 3.72
N PHE A 88 -6.43 6.30 2.64
CA PHE A 88 -5.80 6.48 1.33
C PHE A 88 -6.00 7.90 0.81
N LEU A 89 -7.24 8.40 0.82
CA LEU A 89 -7.55 9.77 0.40
C LEU A 89 -6.79 10.80 1.24
N ALA A 90 -6.82 10.66 2.57
CA ALA A 90 -6.09 11.54 3.46
C ALA A 90 -4.57 11.51 3.18
N ALA A 91 -3.99 10.33 2.95
CA ALA A 91 -2.57 10.19 2.59
C ALA A 91 -2.26 10.79 1.22
N TRP A 92 -3.11 10.57 0.23
CA TRP A 92 -2.94 11.08 -1.12
C TRP A 92 -2.96 12.61 -1.17
N GLU A 93 -3.79 13.25 -0.36
CA GLU A 93 -3.84 14.70 -0.23
C GLU A 93 -2.68 15.27 0.60
N ARG A 94 -2.27 14.56 1.66
CA ARG A 94 -1.34 15.11 2.66
C ARG A 94 0.13 14.82 2.38
N VAL A 95 0.43 13.70 1.72
CA VAL A 95 1.77 13.36 1.26
C VAL A 95 1.87 13.86 -0.17
N THR A 96 2.57 14.97 -0.38
CA THR A 96 2.67 15.59 -1.70
C THR A 96 3.81 14.98 -2.52
N PRO A 97 3.77 15.04 -3.87
CA PRO A 97 4.90 14.63 -4.69
C PRO A 97 6.22 15.34 -4.36
N SER A 98 6.16 16.59 -3.88
CA SER A 98 7.33 17.30 -3.37
C SER A 98 7.90 16.69 -2.09
N GLU A 99 7.04 16.24 -1.17
CA GLU A 99 7.48 15.55 0.04
C GLU A 99 8.06 14.18 -0.28
N ILE A 100 7.46 13.43 -1.21
CA ILE A 100 8.01 12.15 -1.71
C ILE A 100 9.45 12.29 -2.25
N GLY A 101 9.85 13.47 -2.70
CA GLY A 101 11.24 13.75 -3.09
C GLY A 101 12.21 13.88 -1.91
N ALA A 102 11.73 14.24 -0.72
CA ALA A 102 12.52 14.32 0.50
C ALA A 102 12.88 12.91 1.01
N GLU A 103 14.04 12.78 1.65
CA GLU A 103 14.61 11.49 2.05
C GLU A 103 13.64 10.57 2.82
N PRO A 104 13.04 10.97 3.96
CA PRO A 104 12.25 10.02 4.76
C PRO A 104 10.98 9.54 4.04
N PHE A 105 10.33 10.41 3.26
CA PHE A 105 9.14 10.05 2.50
C PHE A 105 9.47 9.19 1.28
N ARG A 106 10.63 9.41 0.65
CA ARG A 106 11.14 8.54 -0.41
C ARG A 106 11.45 7.15 0.13
N GLU A 107 12.19 7.06 1.23
CA GLU A 107 12.48 5.79 1.89
C GLU A 107 11.18 5.06 2.26
N PHE A 108 10.22 5.78 2.85
CA PHE A 108 8.89 5.25 3.12
C PHE A 108 8.23 4.70 1.84
N ALA A 109 8.15 5.49 0.76
CA ALA A 109 7.56 5.03 -0.50
C ALA A 109 8.25 3.78 -1.08
N LEU A 110 9.59 3.69 -0.95
CA LEU A 110 10.37 2.53 -1.42
C LEU A 110 10.07 1.24 -0.65
N MET A 111 9.49 1.31 0.56
CA MET A 111 9.02 0.13 1.29
C MET A 111 7.73 -0.47 0.70
N SER A 112 7.06 0.23 -0.21
CA SER A 112 5.78 -0.20 -0.77
C SER A 112 5.89 -1.47 -1.63
N ALA A 113 4.92 -2.36 -1.48
CA ALA A 113 4.81 -3.56 -2.31
C ALA A 113 4.67 -3.23 -3.81
N ASP A 114 3.98 -2.13 -4.15
CA ASP A 114 3.83 -1.68 -5.54
C ASP A 114 5.18 -1.28 -6.14
N VAL A 115 6.03 -0.56 -5.38
CA VAL A 115 7.37 -0.17 -5.83
C VAL A 115 8.25 -1.40 -6.06
N ASN A 116 8.23 -2.35 -5.13
CA ASN A 116 8.98 -3.60 -5.27
C ASN A 116 8.52 -4.42 -6.48
N ALA A 117 7.20 -4.57 -6.68
CA ALA A 117 6.63 -5.31 -7.80
C ALA A 117 6.98 -4.67 -9.14
N VAL A 118 6.86 -3.34 -9.25
CA VAL A 118 7.22 -2.60 -10.47
C VAL A 118 8.72 -2.71 -10.73
N ASN A 119 9.57 -2.49 -9.74
CA ASN A 119 11.02 -2.61 -9.90
C ASN A 119 11.41 -4.00 -10.42
N ASN A 120 10.80 -5.07 -9.89
CA ASN A 120 11.02 -6.43 -10.38
C ASN A 120 10.58 -6.60 -11.84
N ALA A 121 9.42 -6.07 -12.23
CA ALA A 121 8.93 -6.15 -13.60
C ALA A 121 9.82 -5.37 -14.59
N LEU A 122 10.31 -4.20 -14.21
CA LEU A 122 11.25 -3.41 -15.01
C LEU A 122 12.59 -4.13 -15.18
N ASN A 123 13.13 -4.71 -14.12
CA ASN A 123 14.35 -5.53 -14.19
C ASN A 123 14.16 -6.80 -15.05
N ALA A 124 12.93 -7.30 -15.16
CA ALA A 124 12.57 -8.39 -16.09
C ALA A 124 12.35 -7.91 -17.54
N GLY A 125 12.57 -6.63 -17.86
CA GLY A 125 12.50 -6.07 -19.21
C GLY A 125 11.13 -5.52 -19.61
N SER A 126 10.19 -5.40 -18.68
CA SER A 126 8.90 -4.76 -18.96
C SER A 126 9.05 -3.26 -19.15
N ARG A 127 8.20 -2.65 -19.97
CA ARG A 127 8.13 -1.19 -20.11
C ARG A 127 7.09 -0.65 -19.12
N PRO A 128 7.35 0.47 -18.42
CA PRO A 128 6.45 0.98 -17.40
C PRO A 128 5.00 1.19 -17.88
N GLN A 129 4.82 1.73 -19.09
CA GLN A 129 3.51 1.98 -19.69
C GLN A 129 2.71 0.71 -20.04
N ASP A 130 3.35 -0.47 -20.07
CA ASP A 130 2.66 -1.74 -20.28
C ASP A 130 2.22 -2.38 -18.95
N LEU A 131 2.68 -1.84 -17.81
CA LEU A 131 2.38 -2.38 -16.49
C LEU A 131 0.99 -1.98 -16.00
N LYS A 132 0.27 -2.99 -15.52
CA LYS A 132 -1.00 -2.85 -14.80
C LYS A 132 -0.88 -3.57 -13.47
N THR A 133 -1.17 -2.89 -12.36
CA THR A 133 -1.11 -3.55 -11.05
C THR A 133 -2.34 -4.42 -10.82
N ALA A 134 -2.20 -5.42 -9.95
CA ALA A 134 -3.34 -6.07 -9.33
C ALA A 134 -3.96 -5.15 -8.26
N PRO A 135 -5.13 -5.50 -7.68
CA PRO A 135 -5.62 -4.84 -6.48
C PRO A 135 -4.57 -4.82 -5.36
N ALA A 136 -4.70 -3.85 -4.45
CA ALA A 136 -3.88 -3.82 -3.26
C ALA A 136 -4.35 -4.91 -2.27
N PHE A 137 -3.44 -5.79 -1.85
CA PHE A 137 -3.70 -6.83 -0.87
C PHE A 137 -2.96 -6.50 0.42
N LEU A 138 -3.70 -6.18 1.49
CA LEU A 138 -3.16 -5.64 2.72
C LEU A 138 -3.50 -6.53 3.91
N PHE A 139 -2.55 -6.78 4.80
CA PHE A 139 -2.83 -7.33 6.12
C PHE A 139 -2.95 -6.17 7.12
N LEU A 140 -4.06 -6.10 7.86
CA LEU A 140 -4.29 -5.11 8.91
C LEU A 140 -3.86 -5.62 10.30
N GLU A 141 -3.34 -6.84 10.37
CA GLU A 141 -2.76 -7.45 11.55
C GLU A 141 -1.56 -8.31 11.11
N PRO A 142 -0.56 -8.57 11.97
CA PRO A 142 0.53 -9.48 11.64
C PRO A 142 -0.01 -10.87 11.24
N PRO A 143 0.22 -11.33 10.00
CA PRO A 143 -0.28 -12.61 9.54
C PRO A 143 0.37 -13.80 10.24
N THR A 144 -0.44 -14.81 10.55
CA THR A 144 0.06 -16.15 10.88
C THR A 144 0.51 -16.88 9.61
N ASP A 145 1.37 -17.89 9.72
CA ASP A 145 1.78 -18.72 8.57
C ASP A 145 0.58 -19.31 7.81
N ALA A 146 -0.41 -19.80 8.56
CA ALA A 146 -1.65 -20.31 7.98
C ALA A 146 -2.51 -19.21 7.35
N GLY A 147 -2.49 -18.00 7.92
CA GLY A 147 -3.15 -16.83 7.35
C GLY A 147 -2.50 -16.40 6.03
N TRP A 148 -1.18 -16.40 5.96
CA TRP A 148 -0.41 -16.18 4.72
C TRP A 148 -0.83 -17.16 3.63
N ALA A 149 -0.84 -18.46 3.93
CA ALA A 149 -1.21 -19.48 2.94
C ALA A 149 -2.66 -19.29 2.44
N ARG A 150 -3.59 -18.92 3.33
CA ARG A 150 -4.99 -18.64 2.94
C ARG A 150 -5.11 -17.40 2.07
N ALA A 151 -4.43 -16.30 2.42
CA ALA A 151 -4.43 -15.09 1.62
C ALA A 151 -3.82 -15.34 0.23
N GLN A 152 -2.74 -16.12 0.12
CA GLN A 152 -2.16 -16.52 -1.16
C GLN A 152 -3.15 -17.26 -2.07
N ASP A 153 -3.96 -18.17 -1.51
CA ASP A 153 -5.01 -18.86 -2.27
C ASP A 153 -6.10 -17.88 -2.74
N VAL A 154 -6.52 -16.94 -1.89
CA VAL A 154 -7.49 -15.89 -2.26
C VAL A 154 -6.93 -15.01 -3.39
N VAL A 155 -5.70 -14.53 -3.26
CA VAL A 155 -5.01 -13.72 -4.28
C VAL A 155 -4.90 -14.50 -5.59
N SER A 156 -4.48 -15.77 -5.54
CA SER A 156 -4.33 -16.62 -6.73
C SER A 156 -5.66 -16.80 -7.47
N ARG A 157 -6.75 -17.05 -6.74
CA ARG A 157 -8.09 -17.16 -7.31
C ARG A 157 -8.55 -15.84 -7.93
N TYR A 158 -8.26 -14.71 -7.29
CA TYR A 158 -8.61 -13.39 -7.81
C TYR A 158 -7.88 -13.10 -9.13
N LEU A 159 -6.56 -13.33 -9.16
CA LEU A 159 -5.74 -13.13 -10.37
C LEU A 159 -6.19 -14.03 -11.52
N ALA A 160 -6.51 -15.30 -11.26
CA ALA A 160 -7.04 -16.20 -12.28
C ALA A 160 -8.37 -15.70 -12.87
N GLN A 161 -9.26 -15.15 -12.04
CA GLN A 161 -10.53 -14.58 -12.50
C GLN A 161 -10.33 -13.31 -13.33
N MET A 162 -9.38 -12.44 -12.97
CA MET A 162 -9.04 -11.27 -13.77
C MET A 162 -8.52 -11.66 -15.16
N GLN A 163 -7.61 -12.64 -15.22
CA GLN A 163 -7.07 -13.14 -16.49
C GLN A 163 -8.17 -13.73 -17.38
N ALA A 164 -9.10 -14.50 -16.80
CA ALA A 164 -10.22 -15.06 -17.55
C ALA A 164 -11.16 -13.98 -18.13
N LYS A 165 -11.36 -12.86 -17.43
CA LYS A 165 -12.18 -11.73 -17.92
C LYS A 165 -11.51 -10.96 -19.07
N HIS A 166 -10.18 -10.96 -19.12
CA HIS A 166 -9.39 -10.24 -20.13
C HIS A 166 -8.88 -11.11 -21.28
N ALA A 167 -9.15 -12.42 -21.26
CA ALA A 167 -8.84 -13.29 -22.38
C ALA A 167 -9.61 -12.81 -23.64
N PRO A 168 -8.93 -12.64 -24.80
CA PRO A 168 -9.59 -12.26 -26.03
C PRO A 168 -10.67 -13.29 -26.36
N ARG A 169 -11.89 -12.82 -26.63
CA ARG A 169 -12.92 -13.70 -27.19
C ARG A 169 -12.44 -14.09 -28.59
N GLU A 170 -12.11 -15.35 -28.78
CA GLU A 170 -11.89 -15.90 -30.13
C GLU A 170 -13.19 -15.68 -30.92
N THR A 171 -13.13 -14.80 -31.92
CA THR A 171 -14.20 -14.56 -32.91
C THR A 171 -13.84 -15.17 -34.23
#